data_AF-A0A4Q0AIK3-F1
#
_entry.id   AF-A0A4Q0AIK3-F1
#
_cell.length_a   1.000
_cell.length_b   1.000
_cell.length_c   1.000
_cell.angle_alpha   90.00
_cell.angle_beta   90.00
_cell.angle_gamma   90.00
#
_symmetry.space_group_name_H-M   'P 1'
#
loop_
_entity.id
_entity.type
_entity.pdbx_description
1 polymer ?
#
loop_
_entity_poly.entity_id
_entity_poly.type
_entity_poly.pdbx_seq_one_letter_code
_entity_poly.pdbx_strand_id
1 'polypeptide(L)'
;MKRYAEIRRRSQTKSYLTGYGLSLLLTLAAYWSAMARPARGWLLLLLLAALAVVQLAVQLRFFLHLGKKSSPQWNALVFSFMAIVVFILVAGSLWIMKNLNYNLMNMPPSATEKTIIKDEGISR
;
A
#
# COMPACT_ATOMS: atom_id res chain seq x y z
N MET A 1 33.10 -23.37 21.75
CA MET A 1 32.61 -22.52 20.63
C MET A 1 31.40 -23.10 19.87
N LYS A 2 31.32 -24.42 19.58
CA LYS A 2 30.19 -25.01 18.81
C LYS A 2 28.79 -24.81 19.44
N ARG A 3 28.65 -24.90 20.77
CA ARG A 3 27.36 -24.71 21.48
C ARG A 3 26.78 -23.28 21.38
N TYR A 4 27.62 -22.25 21.31
CA TYR A 4 27.15 -20.86 21.18
C TYR A 4 26.58 -20.57 19.78
N ALA A 5 27.04 -21.27 18.74
CA ALA A 5 26.54 -21.14 17.38
C ALA A 5 25.15 -21.79 17.18
N GLU A 6 24.84 -22.87 17.91
CA GLU A 6 23.54 -23.55 17.84
C GLU A 6 22.40 -22.75 18.47
N ILE A 7 22.63 -22.13 19.62
CA ILE A 7 21.62 -21.30 20.31
C ILE A 7 21.24 -20.08 19.45
N ARG A 8 22.24 -19.46 18.80
CA ARG A 8 22.02 -18.32 17.89
C ARG A 8 21.24 -18.74 16.64
N ARG A 9 21.47 -19.95 16.11
CA ARG A 9 20.73 -20.49 14.96
C ARG A 9 19.24 -20.69 15.29
N ARG A 10 18.88 -21.27 16.44
CA ARG A 10 17.48 -21.48 16.84
C ARG A 10 16.72 -20.16 17.04
N SER A 11 17.36 -19.14 17.62
CA SER A 11 16.79 -17.79 17.78
C SER A 11 16.45 -17.15 16.42
N GLN A 12 17.34 -17.30 15.45
CA GLN A 12 17.15 -16.74 14.11
C GLN A 12 15.97 -17.40 13.40
N THR A 13 15.90 -18.74 13.34
CA THR A 13 14.84 -19.48 12.64
C THR A 13 13.46 -19.23 13.24
N LYS A 14 13.35 -19.13 14.57
CA LYS A 14 12.08 -18.83 15.25
C LYS A 14 11.51 -17.46 14.83
N SER A 15 12.36 -16.45 14.72
CA SER A 15 11.95 -15.09 14.31
C SER A 15 11.44 -15.01 12.85
N TYR A 16 12.02 -15.81 11.94
CA TYR A 16 11.51 -15.93 10.57
C TYR A 16 10.14 -16.63 10.53
N LEU A 17 10.00 -17.72 11.29
CA LEU A 17 8.78 -18.52 11.31
C LEU A 17 7.60 -17.77 11.94
N THR A 18 7.84 -16.97 12.99
CA THR A 18 6.80 -16.11 13.59
C THR A 18 6.33 -15.01 12.65
N GLY A 19 7.23 -14.44 11.85
CA GLY A 19 6.87 -13.42 10.86
C GLY A 19 6.04 -13.95 9.71
N TYR A 20 6.46 -15.11 9.21
CA TYR A 20 5.72 -15.83 8.19
C TYR A 20 4.31 -16.20 8.68
N GLY A 21 4.18 -16.74 9.90
CA GLY A 21 2.89 -17.07 10.50
C GLY A 21 1.97 -15.85 10.69
N LEU A 22 2.52 -14.70 11.13
CA LEU A 22 1.74 -13.48 11.33
C LEU A 22 1.22 -12.91 10.00
N SER A 23 2.06 -12.89 8.96
CA SER A 23 1.67 -12.46 7.61
C SER A 23 0.58 -13.37 7.01
N LEU A 24 0.69 -14.69 7.24
CA LEU A 24 -0.28 -15.66 6.76
C LEU A 24 -1.64 -15.47 7.46
N LEU A 25 -1.63 -15.28 8.79
CA LEU A 25 -2.84 -14.99 9.58
C LEU A 25 -3.52 -13.70 9.12
N LEU A 26 -2.76 -12.62 8.90
CA LEU A 26 -3.31 -11.35 8.43
C LEU A 26 -3.93 -11.47 7.03
N THR A 27 -3.28 -12.23 6.13
CA THR A 27 -3.80 -12.48 4.78
C THR A 27 -5.12 -13.25 4.84
N LEU A 28 -5.19 -14.29 5.67
CA LEU A 28 -6.42 -15.06 5.88
C LEU A 28 -7.52 -14.20 6.50
N ALA A 29 -7.18 -13.32 7.45
CA ALA A 29 -8.13 -12.39 8.05
C ALA A 29 -8.67 -11.37 7.02
N ALA A 30 -7.81 -10.84 6.14
CA ALA A 30 -8.22 -9.96 5.05
C ALA A 30 -9.14 -10.67 4.06
N TYR A 31 -8.78 -11.89 3.65
CA TYR A 31 -9.59 -12.72 2.76
C TYR A 31 -10.96 -13.05 3.37
N TRP A 32 -10.99 -13.45 4.63
CA TRP A 32 -12.23 -13.76 5.34
C TRP A 32 -13.12 -12.52 5.48
N SER A 33 -12.52 -11.38 5.82
CA SER A 33 -13.23 -10.10 5.92
C SER A 33 -13.83 -9.65 4.58
N ALA A 34 -13.14 -9.91 3.45
CA ALA A 34 -13.67 -9.67 2.11
C ALA A 34 -14.81 -10.63 1.74
N MET A 35 -14.68 -11.91 2.09
CA MET A 35 -15.63 -12.96 1.72
C MET A 35 -16.93 -12.89 2.54
N ALA A 36 -16.82 -12.72 3.85
CA ALA A 36 -17.96 -12.70 4.76
C ALA A 36 -18.83 -11.43 4.61
N ARG A 37 -18.36 -10.41 3.87
CA ARG A 37 -18.98 -9.09 3.68
C ARG A 37 -19.72 -8.58 4.93
N PRO A 38 -19.10 -8.58 6.13
CA PRO A 38 -19.82 -8.29 7.38
C PRO A 38 -20.29 -6.83 7.49
N ALA A 39 -19.88 -5.94 6.59
CA ALA A 39 -20.19 -4.51 6.65
C ALA A 39 -20.60 -3.91 5.30
N ARG A 40 -21.47 -2.89 5.33
CA ARG A 40 -21.92 -2.11 4.15
C ARG A 40 -20.71 -1.49 3.45
N GLY A 41 -20.73 -1.46 2.11
CA GLY A 41 -19.56 -1.33 1.23
C GLY A 41 -18.46 -0.34 1.63
N TRP A 42 -18.81 0.85 2.15
CA TRP A 42 -17.82 1.84 2.59
C TRP A 42 -16.98 1.38 3.79
N LEU A 43 -17.62 0.75 4.78
CA LEU A 43 -16.95 0.25 5.97
C LEU A 43 -16.03 -0.93 5.62
N LEU A 44 -16.44 -1.77 4.66
CA LEU A 44 -15.64 -2.87 4.15
C LEU A 44 -14.36 -2.36 3.46
N LEU A 45 -14.48 -1.31 2.63
CA LEU A 45 -13.34 -0.68 1.97
C LEU A 45 -12.33 -0.11 2.98
N LEU A 46 -12.81 0.58 4.02
CA LEU A 46 -11.95 1.11 5.09
C LEU A 46 -11.22 0.00 5.84
N LEU A 47 -11.94 -1.07 6.20
CA LEU A 47 -11.37 -2.23 6.88
C LEU A 47 -10.28 -2.90 6.02
N LEU A 48 -10.57 -3.14 4.74
CA LEU A 48 -9.62 -3.73 3.79
C LEU A 48 -8.39 -2.85 3.57
N ALA A 49 -8.56 -1.53 3.43
CA ALA A 49 -7.46 -0.60 3.31
C ALA A 49 -6.57 -0.60 4.57
N ALA A 50 -7.17 -0.62 5.76
CA ALA A 50 -6.42 -0.72 7.01
C ALA A 50 -5.64 -2.04 7.10
N LEU A 51 -6.27 -3.18 6.80
CA LEU A 51 -5.59 -4.47 6.79
C LEU A 51 -4.45 -4.51 5.75
N ALA A 52 -4.63 -3.90 4.58
CA ALA A 52 -3.60 -3.82 3.55
C ALA A 52 -2.38 -3.03 4.03
N VAL A 53 -2.57 -1.91 4.71
CA VAL A 53 -1.47 -1.10 5.26
C VAL A 53 -0.71 -1.86 6.36
N VAL A 54 -1.43 -2.52 7.28
CA VAL A 54 -0.79 -3.33 8.33
C VAL A 54 -0.03 -4.50 7.70
N GLN A 55 -0.60 -5.14 6.69
CA GLN A 55 0.03 -6.26 5.99
C GLN A 55 1.31 -5.83 5.27
N LEU A 56 1.30 -4.67 4.61
CA LEU A 56 2.48 -4.06 4.02
C LEU A 56 3.57 -3.86 5.08
N ALA A 57 3.23 -3.27 6.23
CA ALA A 57 4.20 -3.04 7.31
C ALA A 57 4.80 -4.35 7.86
N VAL A 58 3.99 -5.39 8.06
CA VAL A 58 4.43 -6.71 8.53
C VAL A 58 5.38 -7.36 7.52
N GLN A 59 5.03 -7.35 6.24
CA GLN A 59 5.89 -7.90 5.19
C GLN A 59 7.22 -7.16 5.10
N LEU A 60 7.21 -5.83 5.15
CA LEU A 60 8.42 -5.02 5.16
C LEU A 60 9.31 -5.31 6.38
N ARG A 61 8.73 -5.53 7.57
CA ARG A 61 9.50 -5.84 8.78
C ARG A 61 10.13 -7.23 8.75
N PHE A 62 9.37 -8.25 8.31
CA PHE A 62 9.78 -9.65 8.42
C PHE A 62 10.55 -10.17 7.20
N PHE A 63 10.21 -9.75 5.98
CA PHE A 63 10.91 -10.18 4.76
C PHE A 63 12.14 -9.31 4.46
N LEU A 64 12.10 -8.02 4.75
CA LEU A 64 13.21 -7.11 4.38
C LEU A 64 14.33 -7.04 5.42
N HIS A 65 14.24 -7.81 6.51
CA HIS A 65 15.30 -7.96 7.54
C HIS A 65 16.10 -6.70 7.91
N LEU A 66 15.42 -5.57 8.04
CA LEU A 66 15.97 -4.32 8.55
C LEU A 66 16.33 -4.47 10.03
N GLY A 67 17.53 -4.99 10.31
CA GLY A 67 18.11 -4.94 11.66
C GLY A 67 18.86 -6.16 12.19
N LYS A 68 19.07 -7.25 11.43
CA LYS A 68 19.68 -8.46 12.02
C LYS A 68 21.20 -8.48 12.18
N LYS A 69 21.92 -7.44 11.73
CA LYS A 69 23.39 -7.34 11.87
C LYS A 69 23.73 -6.12 12.71
N SER A 70 24.77 -6.22 13.55
CA SER A 70 25.18 -5.27 14.59
C SER A 70 25.44 -3.79 14.18
N SER A 71 25.15 -3.40 12.94
CA SER A 71 25.32 -2.03 12.42
C SER A 71 24.28 -1.63 11.33
N PRO A 72 22.95 -1.59 11.58
CA PRO A 72 21.96 -1.43 10.49
C PRO A 72 21.01 -0.23 10.63
N GLN A 73 21.30 0.73 11.53
CA GLN A 73 20.40 1.86 11.80
C GLN A 73 20.16 2.71 10.54
N TRP A 74 21.20 2.88 9.72
CA TRP A 74 21.17 3.62 8.46
C TRP A 74 20.26 2.99 7.42
N ASN A 75 20.19 1.67 7.33
CA ASN A 75 19.30 1.00 6.37
C ASN A 75 17.82 1.18 6.77
N ALA A 76 17.52 1.19 8.07
CA ALA A 76 16.18 1.50 8.58
C ALA A 76 15.75 2.93 8.25
N LEU A 77 16.69 3.87 8.34
CA LEU A 77 16.44 5.28 8.00
C LEU A 77 16.18 5.47 6.50
N VAL A 78 17.05 4.93 5.64
CA VAL A 78 16.89 5.00 4.17
C VAL A 78 15.60 4.33 3.71
N PHE A 79 15.24 3.20 4.34
CA PHE A 79 13.99 2.53 4.04
C PHE A 79 12.76 3.36 4.45
N SER A 80 12.78 3.96 5.65
CA SER A 80 11.69 4.82 6.12
C SER A 80 11.53 6.04 5.23
N PHE A 81 12.64 6.61 4.75
CA PHE A 81 12.62 7.69 3.76
C PHE A 81 11.94 7.24 2.45
N MET A 82 12.31 6.08 1.90
CA MET A 82 11.66 5.53 0.70
C MET A 82 10.15 5.32 0.93
N ALA A 83 9.75 4.78 2.09
CA ALA A 83 8.34 4.56 2.41
C ALA A 83 7.54 5.87 2.47
N ILE A 84 8.11 6.93 3.06
CA ILE A 84 7.51 8.26 3.10
C ILE A 84 7.37 8.83 1.68
N VAL A 85 8.38 8.69 0.83
CA VAL A 85 8.31 9.14 -0.57
C VAL A 85 7.17 8.44 -1.30
N VAL A 86 7.06 7.11 -1.19
CA VAL A 86 5.96 6.34 -1.80
C VAL A 86 4.61 6.80 -1.27
N PHE A 87 4.49 7.05 0.04
CA PHE A 87 3.27 7.55 0.66
C PHE A 87 2.85 8.91 0.08
N ILE A 88 3.79 9.86 -0.03
CA ILE A 88 3.55 11.19 -0.61
C ILE A 88 3.16 11.06 -2.09
N LEU A 89 3.82 10.19 -2.85
CA LEU A 89 3.48 9.98 -4.27
C LEU A 89 2.06 9.43 -4.46
N VAL A 90 1.66 8.45 -3.65
CA VAL A 90 0.30 7.87 -3.74
C VAL A 90 -0.75 8.87 -3.30
N ALA A 91 -0.57 9.49 -2.13
CA ALA A 91 -1.52 10.49 -1.61
C ALA A 91 -1.60 11.72 -2.52
N GLY A 92 -0.44 12.21 -2.99
CA GLY A 92 -0.33 13.31 -3.92
C GLY A 92 -0.95 12.99 -5.27
N SER A 93 -0.72 11.81 -5.84
CA SER A 93 -1.34 11.37 -7.09
C SER A 93 -2.86 11.31 -6.99
N LEU A 94 -3.40 10.71 -5.92
CA LEU A 94 -4.83 10.66 -5.67
C LEU A 94 -5.42 12.07 -5.50
N TRP A 95 -4.73 12.96 -4.80
CA TRP A 95 -5.15 14.36 -4.64
C TRP A 95 -5.16 15.11 -5.97
N ILE A 96 -4.07 15.03 -6.73
CA ILE A 96 -3.91 15.70 -8.02
C ILE A 96 -4.98 15.23 -8.99
N MET A 97 -5.21 13.91 -9.10
CA MET A 97 -6.26 13.39 -9.98
C MET A 97 -7.65 13.83 -9.57
N LYS A 98 -7.97 13.83 -8.26
CA LYS A 98 -9.27 14.35 -7.78
C LYS A 98 -9.43 15.84 -8.07
N ASN A 99 -8.40 16.64 -7.84
CA ASN A 99 -8.41 18.07 -8.11
C ASN A 99 -8.54 18.34 -9.62
N LEU A 100 -7.76 17.64 -10.44
CA LEU A 100 -7.82 17.77 -11.90
C LEU A 100 -9.20 17.36 -12.43
N ASN A 101 -9.74 16.23 -11.96
CA ASN A 101 -11.08 15.79 -12.32
C ASN A 101 -12.13 16.84 -11.93
N TYR A 102 -12.08 17.38 -10.71
CA TYR A 102 -12.99 18.45 -10.28
C TYR A 102 -12.90 19.70 -11.17
N ASN A 103 -11.69 20.10 -11.58
CA ASN A 103 -11.50 21.27 -12.45
C ASN A 103 -11.92 21.01 -13.91
N LEU A 104 -11.77 19.78 -14.41
CA LEU A 104 -12.15 19.39 -15.78
C LEU A 104 -13.64 19.02 -15.92
N MET A 105 -14.27 18.52 -14.85
CA MET A 105 -15.68 18.09 -14.85
C MET A 105 -16.67 19.27 -14.89
N ASN A 106 -16.15 20.51 -14.82
CA ASN A 106 -16.90 21.75 -15.05
C ASN A 106 -17.16 22.03 -16.54
N MET A 107 -16.65 21.20 -17.46
CA MET A 107 -16.94 21.30 -18.89
C MET A 107 -18.09 20.35 -19.26
N PRO A 108 -19.32 20.85 -19.52
CA PRO A 108 -20.43 20.00 -19.94
C PRO A 108 -20.13 19.39 -21.33
N PRO A 109 -20.48 18.11 -21.58
CA PRO A 109 -20.22 17.45 -22.86
C PRO A 109 -20.75 18.20 -24.09
N SER A 110 -21.82 18.98 -23.90
CA SER A 110 -22.43 19.81 -24.94
C SER A 110 -21.62 21.06 -25.31
N ALA A 111 -20.70 21.52 -24.46
CA ALA A 111 -19.78 22.61 -24.80
C ALA A 111 -18.63 22.10 -25.67
N THR A 112 -18.12 20.90 -25.40
CA THR A 112 -17.06 20.25 -26.18
C THR A 112 -17.54 19.87 -27.58
N GLU A 113 -18.76 19.35 -27.70
CA GLU A 113 -19.38 19.03 -28.99
C GLU A 113 -19.52 20.29 -29.87
N LYS A 114 -19.99 21.41 -29.31
CA LYS A 114 -20.17 22.66 -30.05
C LYS A 114 -18.85 23.30 -30.49
N THR A 115 -17.78 23.18 -29.71
CA THR A 115 -16.45 23.65 -30.12
C THR A 115 -15.86 22.80 -31.23
N ILE A 116 -15.99 21.46 -31.14
CA ILE A 116 -15.48 20.54 -32.17
C ILE A 116 -16.23 20.73 -33.49
N ILE A 117 -17.56 20.80 -33.47
CA ILE A 117 -18.39 21.00 -34.68
C ILE A 117 -18.07 22.33 -35.36
N LYS A 118 -17.79 23.39 -34.57
CA LYS A 118 -17.44 24.72 -35.09
C LYS A 118 -16.05 24.75 -35.72
N ASP A 119 -15.08 24.06 -35.13
CA ASP A 119 -13.70 24.01 -35.61
C ASP A 119 -13.52 23.03 -36.79
N GLU A 120 -14.36 21.99 -36.90
CA GLU A 120 -14.39 21.06 -38.04
C GLU A 120 -15.18 21.59 -39.24
N GLY A 121 -15.72 22.81 -39.17
CA GLY A 121 -16.43 23.43 -40.29
C GLY A 121 -17.72 22.71 -40.70
N ILE A 122 -18.24 21.82 -39.84
CA ILE A 122 -19.52 21.13 -40.07
C ILE A 122 -20.63 22.10 -39.64
N SER A 123 -20.88 23.12 -40.45
CA SER A 123 -22.08 23.95 -40.33
C SER A 123 -23.28 23.17 -40.90
N ARG A 124 -24.32 22.97 -40.11
CA ARG A 124 -25.65 22.66 -40.67
C ARG A 124 -26.26 23.89 -41.32
#